data_AF-A0A7V9SDI4-F1
#
_entry.id   AF-A0A7V9SDI4-F1
#
_cell.length_a   1.000
_cell.length_b   1.000
_cell.length_c   1.000
_cell.angle_alpha   90.00
_cell.angle_beta   90.00
_cell.angle_gamma   90.00
#
_symmetry.space_group_name_H-M   'P 1'
#
loop_
_entity.id
_entity.type
_entity.pdbx_description
1 polymer ?
#
loop_
_entity_poly.entity_id
_entity_poly.type
_entity_poly.pdbx_seq_one_letter_code
_entity_poly.pdbx_strand_id
1 'polypeptide(L)'
;MTATGPEGERQANRHLDSALLGIVKTLTHLAWMIPWPAWSAIAFAAGFVSMLSKQRHVVLANVRHARADDQPLRIVAWYIGAQQIATHLRAVIGTLRAGFRLPDTTNHLILEGIEGVRPHLGQRGVIIVAPHAGPYTMLGLMGRRWLAEQGFSGELAIVARMFRPFRSGALMDWFMDYFTRAGITVISVHEQPQIMAKRLKNVLENNGIVVLLVDEPTPTPSAIVPFFDSAIKMPIGPVRLARATGSVIVPTIASYERGRKMKITLAAPQSPDGTVTEEMHRLARTLETLVGRNLNQWAMLTSIWIDEKPGTPAPPEGHSYADLHLHTQGSDGLLHAEEWIDAARDGAIRVIAVTDHDHIETVREWKTRDPEGTRHVIPGVELTARGRIVHLGVLFSGAIPSTLPKPGTPLLDLVRWARGIDGSIVVLVHPLPILWRQQLRGMANAGLLPDAIESRFPFGGNRALTIERAARNHDLAILGGSDGHLSPGQIGGHATLFPGETVDDLFTAVKERRTQAVTLPRLDRIPKRVYVMQSLYSWLLPLRGIPGVPPMRAVLLRRARATAQRGGRQKLLQPLRSTGTGQSVQVS
;
A
#
# COMPACT_ATOMS: atom_id res chain seq x y z
N MET A 1 9.49 -24.67 -39.90
CA MET A 1 8.74 -24.44 -38.65
C MET A 1 8.60 -25.78 -37.97
N THR A 2 9.55 -26.15 -37.10
CA THR A 2 9.56 -27.42 -36.39
C THR A 2 8.72 -27.31 -35.12
N ALA A 3 7.59 -28.02 -35.11
CA ALA A 3 6.76 -28.19 -33.92
C ALA A 3 7.52 -29.05 -32.90
N THR A 4 7.98 -28.44 -31.81
CA THR A 4 8.51 -29.19 -30.65
C THR A 4 7.34 -29.80 -29.90
N GLY A 5 7.13 -31.10 -30.08
CA GLY A 5 6.15 -31.87 -29.32
C GLY A 5 6.47 -31.95 -27.81
N PRO A 6 5.55 -32.49 -27.00
CA PRO A 6 5.68 -32.57 -25.54
C PRO A 6 6.92 -33.33 -25.03
N GLU A 7 7.54 -34.18 -25.85
CA GLU A 7 8.81 -34.85 -25.52
C GLU A 7 10.03 -33.92 -25.65
N GLY A 8 10.02 -33.01 -26.64
CA GLY A 8 11.04 -31.98 -26.81
C GLY A 8 11.02 -30.94 -25.67
N GLU A 9 9.83 -30.58 -25.19
CA GLU A 9 9.68 -29.75 -23.99
C GLU A 9 10.17 -30.46 -22.71
N ARG A 10 9.92 -31.77 -22.56
CA ARG A 10 10.43 -32.56 -21.42
C ARG A 10 11.95 -32.70 -21.44
N GLN A 11 12.57 -32.90 -22.60
CA GLN A 11 14.02 -33.03 -22.72
C GLN A 11 14.73 -31.68 -22.54
N ALA A 12 14.18 -30.60 -23.09
CA ALA A 12 14.66 -29.24 -22.85
C ALA A 12 14.60 -28.84 -21.35
N ASN A 13 13.52 -29.23 -20.65
CA ASN A 13 13.40 -29.02 -19.21
C ASN A 13 14.47 -29.78 -18.41
N ARG A 14 14.80 -31.04 -18.77
CA ARG A 14 15.87 -31.81 -18.08
C ARG A 14 17.27 -31.21 -18.25
N HIS A 15 17.59 -30.67 -19.44
CA HIS A 15 18.87 -30.00 -19.67
C HIS A 15 18.95 -28.67 -18.89
N LEU A 16 17.86 -27.91 -18.86
CA LEU A 16 17.74 -26.70 -18.04
C LEU A 16 17.89 -27.02 -16.54
N ASP A 17 17.27 -28.09 -16.06
CA ASP A 17 17.39 -28.57 -14.68
C ASP A 17 18.81 -28.94 -14.29
N SER A 18 19.48 -29.71 -15.16
CA SER A 18 20.87 -30.11 -14.93
C SER A 18 21.81 -28.90 -14.89
N ALA A 19 21.59 -27.91 -15.77
CA ALA A 19 22.35 -26.67 -15.77
C ALA A 19 22.06 -25.81 -14.52
N LEU A 20 20.79 -25.67 -14.12
CA LEU A 20 20.38 -24.94 -12.92
C LEU A 20 20.95 -25.56 -11.64
N LEU A 21 20.84 -26.88 -11.49
CA LEU A 21 21.44 -27.62 -10.38
C LEU A 21 22.96 -27.47 -10.37
N GLY A 22 23.60 -27.49 -11.55
CA GLY A 22 25.02 -27.19 -11.71
C GLY A 22 25.37 -25.81 -11.16
N ILE A 23 24.64 -24.77 -11.56
CA ILE A 23 24.82 -23.39 -11.08
C ILE A 23 24.63 -23.31 -9.56
N VAL A 24 23.56 -23.89 -9.02
CA VAL A 24 23.28 -23.88 -7.58
C VAL A 24 24.41 -24.56 -6.80
N LYS A 25 24.90 -25.71 -7.28
CA LYS A 25 26.06 -26.39 -6.69
C LYS A 25 27.31 -25.50 -6.75
N THR A 26 27.63 -24.91 -7.89
CA THR A 26 28.77 -23.99 -8.00
C THR A 26 28.63 -22.81 -7.04
N LEU A 27 27.44 -22.23 -6.92
CA LEU A 27 27.17 -21.13 -5.98
C LEU A 27 27.30 -21.57 -4.52
N THR A 28 26.86 -22.76 -4.12
CA THR A 28 27.00 -23.24 -2.74
C THR A 28 28.47 -23.50 -2.38
N HIS A 29 29.25 -24.04 -3.32
CA HIS A 29 30.69 -24.20 -3.20
C HIS A 29 31.42 -22.85 -3.06
N LEU A 30 31.18 -21.91 -3.97
CA LEU A 30 31.76 -20.56 -3.92
C LEU A 30 31.36 -19.81 -2.65
N ALA A 31 30.08 -19.91 -2.27
CA ALA A 31 29.57 -19.32 -1.04
C ALA A 31 30.31 -19.86 0.18
N TRP A 32 30.69 -21.15 0.21
CA TRP A 32 31.43 -21.75 1.31
C TRP A 32 32.91 -21.33 1.39
N MET A 33 33.60 -21.23 0.24
CA MET A 33 35.03 -20.88 0.16
C MET A 33 35.35 -19.49 0.72
N ILE A 34 34.46 -18.52 0.52
CA ILE A 34 34.65 -17.15 1.02
C ILE A 34 34.39 -17.11 2.53
N PRO A 35 35.28 -16.55 3.38
CA PRO A 35 35.04 -16.48 4.83
C PRO A 35 33.78 -15.69 5.22
N TRP A 36 33.10 -16.10 6.30
CA TRP A 36 31.89 -15.42 6.80
C TRP A 36 32.06 -13.91 7.07
N PRO A 37 33.20 -13.41 7.61
CA PRO A 37 33.41 -11.97 7.76
C PRO A 37 33.38 -11.21 6.44
N ALA A 38 33.92 -11.79 5.36
CA ALA A 38 33.89 -11.19 4.03
C ALA A 38 32.45 -11.12 3.50
N TRP A 39 31.67 -12.21 3.62
CA TRP A 39 30.24 -12.18 3.26
C TRP A 39 29.43 -11.19 4.10
N SER A 40 29.73 -11.07 5.39
CA SER A 40 29.07 -10.12 6.28
C SER A 40 29.37 -8.67 5.89
N ALA A 41 30.60 -8.37 5.46
CA ALA A 41 31.01 -7.07 4.95
C ALA A 41 30.36 -6.77 3.58
N ILE A 42 30.33 -7.74 2.67
CA ILE A 42 29.62 -7.63 1.38
C ILE A 42 28.15 -7.35 1.62
N ALA A 43 27.50 -8.10 2.53
CA ALA A 43 26.09 -7.90 2.84
C ALA A 43 25.82 -6.53 3.46
N PHE A 44 26.72 -6.05 4.32
CA PHE A 44 26.66 -4.70 4.88
C PHE A 44 26.73 -3.64 3.79
N ALA A 45 27.74 -3.70 2.90
CA ALA A 45 27.91 -2.77 1.81
C ALA A 45 26.73 -2.82 0.82
N ALA A 46 26.27 -4.02 0.47
CA ALA A 46 25.11 -4.22 -0.40
C ALA A 46 23.84 -3.60 0.22
N GLY A 47 23.59 -3.80 1.53
CA GLY A 47 22.48 -3.17 2.23
C GLY A 47 22.51 -1.64 2.11
N PHE A 48 23.68 -1.03 2.32
CA PHE A 48 23.88 0.42 2.14
C PHE A 48 23.63 0.88 0.69
N VAL A 49 24.18 0.18 -0.30
CA VAL A 49 23.97 0.51 -1.72
C VAL A 49 22.51 0.34 -2.12
N SER A 50 21.83 -0.71 -1.64
CA SER A 50 20.41 -0.95 -1.91
C SER A 50 19.50 0.14 -1.37
N MET A 51 19.92 0.89 -0.34
CA MET A 51 19.21 2.07 0.15
C MET A 51 19.22 3.27 -0.81
N LEU A 52 20.01 3.22 -1.90
CA LEU A 52 19.88 4.17 -3.02
C LEU A 52 18.69 3.86 -3.94
N SER A 53 18.17 2.63 -3.88
CA SER A 53 17.05 2.15 -4.71
C SER A 53 15.68 2.55 -4.16
N LYS A 54 14.61 2.17 -4.88
CA LYS A 54 13.23 2.36 -4.42
C LYS A 54 12.89 1.54 -3.17
N GLN A 55 13.63 0.46 -2.88
CA GLN A 55 13.38 -0.43 -1.75
C GLN A 55 13.50 0.28 -0.40
N ARG A 56 14.32 1.34 -0.32
CA ARG A 56 14.48 2.19 0.86
C ARG A 56 13.17 2.69 1.46
N HIS A 57 12.16 2.94 0.63
CA HIS A 57 10.88 3.48 1.12
C HIS A 57 10.13 2.45 1.95
N VAL A 58 10.25 1.16 1.63
CA VAL A 58 9.58 0.07 2.35
C VAL A 58 10.25 -0.15 3.70
N VAL A 59 11.57 -0.34 3.72
CA VAL A 59 12.31 -0.53 4.98
C VAL A 59 12.24 0.72 5.88
N LEU A 60 12.30 1.94 5.33
CA LEU A 60 12.13 3.15 6.14
C LEU A 60 10.69 3.30 6.67
N ALA A 61 9.67 2.87 5.92
CA ALA A 61 8.31 2.83 6.44
C ALA A 61 8.19 1.82 7.59
N ASN A 62 8.76 0.62 7.44
CA ASN A 62 8.79 -0.39 8.49
C ASN A 62 9.50 0.10 9.76
N VAL A 63 10.62 0.83 9.60
CA VAL A 63 11.32 1.46 10.73
C VAL A 63 10.48 2.57 11.37
N ARG A 64 9.79 3.39 10.58
CA ARG A 64 8.90 4.45 11.10
C ARG A 64 7.82 3.86 12.00
N HIS A 65 7.12 2.84 11.52
CA HIS A 65 6.05 2.18 12.29
C HIS A 65 6.59 1.51 13.56
N ALA A 66 7.67 0.73 13.42
CA ALA A 66 8.27 0.04 14.55
C ALA A 66 8.92 0.95 15.61
N ARG A 67 9.08 2.25 15.31
CA ARG A 67 9.67 3.27 16.19
C ARG A 67 8.82 4.54 16.22
N ALA A 68 7.49 4.42 16.14
CA ALA A 68 6.61 5.58 16.10
C ALA A 68 6.72 6.44 17.37
N ASP A 69 6.81 5.80 18.54
CA ASP A 69 6.92 6.48 19.84
C ASP A 69 8.30 7.10 20.10
N ASP A 70 9.32 6.66 19.37
CA ASP A 70 10.72 7.10 19.52
C ASP A 70 11.41 7.13 18.15
N GLN A 71 11.01 8.09 17.31
CA GLN A 71 11.46 8.14 15.92
C GLN A 71 12.97 8.42 15.85
N PRO A 72 13.76 7.52 15.25
CA PRO A 72 15.19 7.70 15.15
C PRO A 72 15.55 8.85 14.20
N LEU A 73 16.68 9.50 14.45
CA LEU A 73 17.28 10.44 13.50
C LEU A 73 17.40 9.80 12.11
N ARG A 74 17.28 10.61 11.05
CA ARG A 74 17.25 10.13 9.65
C ARG A 74 18.42 9.21 9.28
N ILE A 75 19.62 9.50 9.78
CA ILE A 75 20.82 8.70 9.53
C ILE A 75 20.72 7.33 10.21
N VAL A 76 20.18 7.29 11.43
CA VAL A 76 19.97 6.05 12.20
C VAL A 76 18.86 5.22 11.55
N ALA A 77 17.74 5.83 11.14
CA ALA A 77 16.68 5.14 10.40
C ALA A 77 17.22 4.50 9.10
N TRP A 78 18.05 5.25 8.38
CA TRP A 78 18.71 4.79 7.17
C TRP A 78 19.66 3.61 7.45
N TYR A 79 20.46 3.68 8.52
CA TYR A 79 21.32 2.58 8.97
C TYR A 79 20.53 1.32 9.32
N ILE A 80 19.43 1.45 10.08
CA ILE A 80 18.57 0.33 10.45
C ILE A 80 18.01 -0.33 9.18
N GLY A 81 17.44 0.46 8.26
CA GLY A 81 16.92 -0.06 6.99
C GLY A 81 17.98 -0.76 6.13
N ALA A 82 19.20 -0.23 6.09
CA ALA A 82 20.33 -0.89 5.42
C ALA A 82 20.67 -2.24 6.07
N GLN A 83 20.64 -2.33 7.40
CA GLN A 83 20.89 -3.60 8.10
C GLN A 83 19.79 -4.63 7.91
N GLN A 84 18.52 -4.23 7.74
CA GLN A 84 17.42 -5.15 7.44
C GLN A 84 17.65 -5.85 6.09
N ILE A 85 18.07 -5.09 5.07
CA ILE A 85 18.45 -5.63 3.75
C ILE A 85 19.69 -6.53 3.88
N ALA A 86 20.73 -6.06 4.59
CA ALA A 86 21.93 -6.84 4.81
C ALA A 86 21.63 -8.17 5.52
N THR A 87 20.68 -8.18 6.46
CA THR A 87 20.27 -9.37 7.20
C THR A 87 19.58 -10.39 6.31
N HIS A 88 18.69 -9.94 5.41
CA HIS A 88 18.11 -10.82 4.39
C HIS A 88 19.21 -11.49 3.54
N LEU A 89 20.18 -10.71 3.07
CA LEU A 89 21.29 -11.23 2.26
C LEU A 89 22.17 -12.20 3.04
N ARG A 90 22.47 -11.92 4.33
CA ARG A 90 23.18 -12.86 5.21
C ARG A 90 22.43 -14.17 5.39
N ALA A 91 21.09 -14.13 5.55
CA ALA A 91 20.27 -15.33 5.66
C ALA A 91 20.32 -16.18 4.38
N VAL A 92 20.20 -15.55 3.20
CA VAL A 92 20.30 -16.25 1.90
C VAL A 92 21.68 -16.88 1.72
N ILE A 93 22.76 -16.14 1.97
CA ILE A 93 24.14 -16.66 1.90
C ILE A 93 24.34 -17.80 2.91
N GLY A 94 23.81 -17.65 4.14
CA GLY A 94 23.85 -18.68 5.17
C GLY A 94 23.22 -19.99 4.71
N THR A 95 22.04 -19.92 4.09
CA THR A 95 21.35 -21.08 3.50
C THR A 95 22.19 -21.73 2.39
N LEU A 96 22.76 -20.94 1.47
CA LEU A 96 23.61 -21.47 0.38
C LEU A 96 24.86 -22.18 0.92
N ARG A 97 25.53 -21.59 1.91
CA ARG A 97 26.70 -22.19 2.56
C ARG A 97 26.36 -23.50 3.24
N ALA A 98 25.25 -23.51 3.97
CA ALA A 98 24.79 -24.69 4.69
C ALA A 98 24.41 -25.83 3.71
N GLY A 99 23.94 -25.49 2.51
CA GLY A 99 23.68 -26.44 1.42
C GLY A 99 24.92 -27.17 0.89
N PHE A 100 26.13 -26.61 1.03
CA PHE A 100 27.37 -27.32 0.72
C PHE A 100 27.87 -28.13 1.92
N ARG A 101 27.98 -27.49 3.09
CA ARG A 101 28.37 -28.15 4.34
C ARG A 101 27.54 -27.59 5.48
N LEU A 102 26.78 -28.47 6.12
CA LEU A 102 26.02 -28.13 7.31
C LEU A 102 26.97 -27.57 8.38
N PRO A 103 26.72 -26.35 8.87
CA PRO A 103 27.70 -25.66 9.70
C PRO A 103 27.79 -26.32 11.08
N ASP A 104 29.02 -26.46 11.57
CA ASP A 104 29.35 -26.98 12.90
C ASP A 104 28.97 -25.91 13.93
N THR A 105 27.70 -25.89 14.32
CA THR A 105 27.04 -24.69 14.86
C THR A 105 26.67 -24.79 16.32
N THR A 106 26.80 -25.96 16.96
CA THR A 106 26.38 -26.09 18.36
C THR A 106 27.23 -25.20 19.27
N ASN A 107 28.54 -25.12 19.03
CA ASN A 107 29.45 -24.24 19.79
C ASN A 107 29.25 -22.73 19.51
N HIS A 108 28.42 -22.38 18.52
CA HIS A 108 28.16 -20.99 18.11
C HIS A 108 26.70 -20.58 18.28
N LEU A 109 25.84 -21.47 18.78
CA LEU A 109 24.42 -21.20 19.03
C LEU A 109 24.21 -20.80 20.49
N ILE A 110 23.56 -19.67 20.70
CA ILE A 110 23.05 -19.22 22.00
C ILE A 110 21.54 -19.45 22.01
N LEU A 111 21.04 -20.24 22.96
CA LEU A 111 19.61 -20.38 23.21
C LEU A 111 19.24 -19.63 24.49
N GLU A 112 18.50 -18.55 24.35
CA GLU A 112 17.92 -17.81 25.48
C GLU A 112 16.46 -18.23 25.66
N GLY A 113 16.04 -18.46 26.91
CA GLY A 113 14.65 -18.83 27.24
C GLY A 113 14.31 -20.31 27.07
N ILE A 114 15.29 -21.16 26.73
CA ILE A 114 15.09 -22.61 26.56
C ILE A 114 14.53 -23.30 27.80
N GLU A 115 14.85 -22.82 29.00
CA GLU A 115 14.36 -23.42 30.25
C GLU A 115 12.84 -23.35 30.39
N GLY A 116 12.18 -22.37 29.77
CA GLY A 116 10.71 -22.32 29.70
C GLY A 116 10.14 -23.37 28.74
N VAL A 117 10.87 -23.74 27.70
CA VAL A 117 10.43 -24.68 26.65
C VAL A 117 10.77 -26.13 27.01
N ARG A 118 11.88 -26.36 27.71
CA ARG A 118 12.41 -27.68 28.08
C ARG A 118 11.35 -28.62 28.70
N PRO A 119 10.46 -28.18 29.61
CA PRO A 119 9.42 -29.04 30.18
C PRO A 119 8.39 -29.57 29.16
N HIS A 120 8.25 -28.92 28.01
CA HIS A 120 7.29 -29.31 26.97
C HIS A 120 7.89 -30.26 25.92
N LEU A 121 9.21 -30.27 25.76
CA LEU A 121 9.88 -31.08 24.72
C LEU A 121 9.61 -32.58 24.94
N GLY A 122 9.00 -33.23 23.93
CA GLY A 122 8.65 -34.66 23.97
C GLY A 122 7.43 -34.99 24.83
N GLN A 123 6.90 -34.02 25.58
CA GLN A 123 5.74 -34.16 26.45
C GLN A 123 4.47 -33.53 25.85
N ARG A 124 4.65 -32.47 25.05
CA ARG A 124 3.58 -31.69 24.45
C ARG A 124 4.05 -31.12 23.12
N GLY A 125 3.16 -31.02 22.14
CA GLY A 125 3.49 -30.34 20.88
C GLY A 125 3.92 -28.88 21.09
N VAL A 126 4.93 -28.44 20.34
CA VAL A 126 5.47 -27.07 20.42
C VAL A 126 5.37 -26.37 19.07
N ILE A 127 4.77 -25.18 19.06
CA ILE A 127 4.66 -24.33 17.87
C ILE A 127 5.61 -23.14 18.04
N ILE A 128 6.74 -23.16 17.36
CA ILE A 128 7.67 -22.03 17.26
C ILE A 128 7.10 -21.03 16.26
N VAL A 129 6.81 -19.82 16.73
CA VAL A 129 6.33 -18.73 15.87
C VAL A 129 7.38 -17.65 15.80
N ALA A 130 7.91 -17.37 14.61
CA ALA A 130 9.02 -16.43 14.43
C ALA A 130 8.78 -15.41 13.32
N PRO A 131 9.37 -14.21 13.41
CA PRO A 131 9.47 -13.29 12.29
C PRO A 131 10.68 -13.64 11.41
N HIS A 132 10.73 -13.07 10.21
CA HIS A 132 11.89 -13.10 9.33
C HIS A 132 13.00 -12.20 9.91
N ALA A 133 13.70 -12.65 10.94
CA ALA A 133 14.79 -11.91 11.57
C ALA A 133 16.07 -12.74 11.72
N GLY A 134 17.23 -12.08 11.64
CA GLY A 134 18.53 -12.74 11.80
C GLY A 134 18.70 -13.96 10.87
N PRO A 135 19.29 -15.06 11.34
CA PRO A 135 19.42 -16.31 10.58
C PRO A 135 18.11 -17.14 10.57
N TYR A 136 16.97 -16.54 10.25
CA TYR A 136 15.65 -17.21 10.33
C TYR A 136 15.54 -18.47 9.46
N THR A 137 16.24 -18.53 8.32
CA THR A 137 16.28 -19.74 7.47
C THR A 137 17.01 -20.91 8.12
N MET A 138 17.85 -20.62 9.12
CA MET A 138 18.64 -21.62 9.85
C MET A 138 18.01 -22.06 11.17
N LEU A 139 16.89 -21.45 11.59
CA LEU A 139 16.18 -21.81 12.84
C LEU A 139 15.91 -23.32 12.95
N GLY A 140 15.28 -23.90 11.93
CA GLY A 140 14.97 -25.33 11.90
C GLY A 140 16.23 -26.20 11.90
N LEU A 141 17.24 -25.82 11.10
CA LEU A 141 18.48 -26.58 10.95
C LEU A 141 19.27 -26.66 12.26
N MET A 142 19.50 -25.50 12.86
CA MET A 142 20.28 -25.38 14.09
C MET A 142 19.50 -25.98 15.27
N GLY A 143 18.20 -25.72 15.32
CA GLY A 143 17.30 -26.32 16.30
C GLY A 143 17.33 -27.84 16.23
N ARG A 144 17.21 -28.44 15.03
CA ARG A 144 17.18 -29.90 14.88
C ARG A 144 18.45 -30.57 15.36
N ARG A 145 19.62 -30.01 15.04
CA ARG A 145 20.91 -30.53 15.50
C ARG A 145 21.06 -30.41 17.01
N TRP A 146 20.81 -29.22 17.57
CA TRP A 146 20.89 -29.02 19.01
C TRP A 146 19.93 -29.96 19.75
N LEU A 147 18.69 -30.08 19.28
CA LEU A 147 17.69 -30.99 19.84
C LEU A 147 18.17 -32.45 19.82
N ALA A 148 18.80 -32.90 18.72
CA ALA A 148 19.35 -34.25 18.62
C ALA A 148 20.47 -34.50 19.66
N GLU A 149 21.36 -33.52 19.88
CA GLU A 149 22.40 -33.61 20.91
C GLU A 149 21.82 -33.64 22.34
N GLN A 150 20.66 -33.03 22.54
CA GLN A 150 19.92 -33.10 23.81
C GLN A 150 19.04 -34.36 23.93
N GLY A 151 19.11 -35.29 22.98
CA GLY A 151 18.35 -36.54 23.00
C GLY A 151 16.89 -36.42 22.54
N PHE A 152 16.46 -35.30 21.95
CA PHE A 152 15.12 -35.16 21.41
C PHE A 152 14.98 -35.93 20.08
N SER A 153 14.08 -36.92 20.08
CA SER A 153 13.79 -37.81 18.95
C SER A 153 12.53 -37.44 18.16
N GLY A 154 11.76 -36.45 18.63
CA GLY A 154 10.52 -36.03 17.98
C GLY A 154 10.73 -35.37 16.62
N GLU A 155 9.66 -35.31 15.83
CA GLU A 155 9.67 -34.70 14.50
C GLU A 155 9.78 -33.17 14.60
N LEU A 156 10.59 -32.56 13.73
CA LEU A 156 10.65 -31.11 13.54
C LEU A 156 10.18 -30.78 12.12
N ALA A 157 9.05 -30.09 12.03
CA ALA A 157 8.47 -29.65 10.78
C ALA A 157 8.60 -28.13 10.59
N ILE A 158 8.90 -27.71 9.37
CA ILE A 158 8.87 -26.31 8.95
C ILE A 158 7.85 -26.12 7.84
N VAL A 159 7.17 -24.97 7.84
CA VAL A 159 6.31 -24.58 6.72
C VAL A 159 7.04 -23.56 5.86
N ALA A 160 7.26 -23.89 4.59
CA ALA A 160 8.00 -23.05 3.67
C ALA A 160 7.14 -22.62 2.48
N ARG A 161 7.15 -21.31 2.17
CA ARG A 161 6.64 -20.81 0.89
C ARG A 161 7.70 -21.08 -0.18
N MET A 162 7.51 -22.18 -0.88
CA MET A 162 8.46 -22.57 -1.91
C MET A 162 8.29 -21.71 -3.16
N PHE A 163 9.38 -21.08 -3.59
CA PHE A 163 9.43 -20.38 -4.86
C PHE A 163 9.33 -21.44 -5.98
N ARG A 164 8.41 -21.25 -6.93
CA ARG A 164 8.46 -21.92 -8.24
C ARG A 164 8.89 -20.89 -9.30
N PRO A 165 10.16 -20.41 -9.33
CA PRO A 165 10.56 -19.42 -10.32
C PRO A 165 10.88 -20.06 -11.68
N PHE A 166 11.04 -21.38 -11.74
CA PHE A 166 11.43 -22.11 -12.94
C PHE A 166 10.46 -23.28 -13.16
N ARG A 167 10.09 -23.52 -14.43
CA ARG A 167 9.07 -24.49 -14.86
C ARG A 167 9.35 -25.96 -14.43
N SER A 168 10.51 -26.23 -13.84
CA SER A 168 11.15 -27.53 -13.90
C SER A 168 11.48 -28.17 -12.54
N GLY A 169 11.15 -27.52 -11.41
CA GLY A 169 11.15 -28.18 -10.08
C GLY A 169 12.52 -28.48 -9.46
N ALA A 170 13.63 -28.52 -10.20
CA ALA A 170 14.92 -28.98 -9.66
C ALA A 170 15.48 -28.18 -8.47
N LEU A 171 15.27 -26.85 -8.43
CA LEU A 171 15.64 -26.03 -7.26
C LEU A 171 14.82 -26.41 -6.01
N MET A 172 13.57 -26.84 -6.22
CA MET A 172 12.71 -27.38 -5.18
C MET A 172 13.31 -28.64 -4.60
N ASP A 173 13.66 -29.58 -5.46
CA ASP A 173 14.17 -30.88 -5.05
C ASP A 173 15.48 -30.73 -4.27
N TRP A 174 16.36 -29.81 -4.72
CA TRP A 174 17.57 -29.46 -3.99
C TRP A 174 17.27 -28.90 -2.59
N PHE A 175 16.30 -27.99 -2.48
CA PHE A 175 15.91 -27.39 -1.20
C PHE A 175 15.29 -28.43 -0.26
N MET A 176 14.41 -29.29 -0.78
CA MET A 176 13.78 -30.38 -0.01
C MET A 176 14.80 -31.41 0.45
N ASP A 177 15.68 -31.87 -0.44
CA ASP A 177 16.76 -32.81 -0.12
C ASP A 177 17.69 -32.23 0.96
N TYR A 178 18.00 -30.94 0.88
CA TYR A 178 18.84 -30.25 1.86
C TYR A 178 18.25 -30.30 3.29
N PHE A 179 16.98 -29.95 3.48
CA PHE A 179 16.34 -29.99 4.80
C PHE A 179 16.04 -31.42 5.26
N THR A 180 15.67 -32.31 4.33
CA THR A 180 15.40 -33.73 4.65
C THR A 180 16.65 -34.43 5.16
N ARG A 181 17.82 -34.19 4.55
CA ARG A 181 19.11 -34.70 5.06
C ARG A 181 19.49 -34.18 6.45
N ALA A 182 18.95 -33.02 6.83
CA ALA A 182 19.11 -32.48 8.18
C ALA A 182 18.09 -33.05 9.19
N GLY A 183 17.19 -33.95 8.77
CA GLY A 183 16.15 -34.53 9.62
C GLY A 183 15.00 -33.58 9.90
N ILE A 184 14.69 -32.69 8.94
CA ILE A 184 13.61 -31.69 9.03
C ILE A 184 12.54 -32.02 7.99
N THR A 185 11.30 -32.12 8.45
CA THR A 185 10.14 -32.26 7.57
C THR A 185 9.78 -30.90 7.00
N VAL A 186 9.80 -30.75 5.68
CA VAL A 186 9.38 -29.51 5.01
C VAL A 186 7.96 -29.70 4.48
N ILE A 187 7.04 -28.84 4.89
CA ILE A 187 5.66 -28.84 4.43
C ILE A 187 5.42 -27.59 3.56
N SER A 188 4.79 -27.81 2.40
CA SER A 188 4.52 -26.75 1.43
C SER A 188 3.32 -25.91 1.83
N VAL A 189 3.43 -24.57 1.74
CA VAL A 189 2.25 -23.67 1.82
C VAL A 189 1.28 -23.87 0.64
N HIS A 190 1.75 -24.44 -0.48
CA HIS A 190 0.91 -24.71 -1.66
C HIS A 190 0.18 -26.06 -1.62
N GLU A 191 0.39 -26.87 -0.57
CA GLU A 191 -0.44 -28.05 -0.33
C GLU A 191 -1.89 -27.63 -0.06
N GLN A 192 -2.85 -28.53 -0.35
CA GLN A 192 -4.24 -28.25 -0.01
C GLN A 192 -4.36 -27.98 1.51
N PRO A 193 -5.09 -26.93 1.94
CA PRO A 193 -5.13 -26.52 3.34
C PRO A 193 -5.50 -27.65 4.32
N GLN A 194 -6.40 -28.57 3.92
CA GLN A 194 -6.81 -29.70 4.75
C GLN A 194 -5.68 -30.72 4.95
N ILE A 195 -4.89 -30.99 3.92
CA ILE A 195 -3.76 -31.92 3.96
C ILE A 195 -2.64 -31.35 4.82
N MET A 196 -2.30 -30.08 4.61
CA MET A 196 -1.29 -29.38 5.40
C MET A 196 -1.70 -29.34 6.88
N ALA A 197 -2.95 -28.96 7.18
CA ALA A 197 -3.45 -28.94 8.55
C ALA A 197 -3.40 -30.32 9.22
N LYS A 198 -3.76 -31.39 8.50
CA LYS A 198 -3.66 -32.77 9.01
C LYS A 198 -2.23 -33.16 9.33
N ARG A 199 -1.26 -32.86 8.46
CA ARG A 199 0.16 -33.14 8.71
C ARG A 199 0.69 -32.38 9.92
N LEU A 200 0.44 -31.07 9.98
CA LEU A 200 0.88 -30.23 11.11
C LEU A 200 0.25 -30.71 12.43
N LYS A 201 -1.03 -31.08 12.40
CA LYS A 201 -1.73 -31.66 13.55
C LYS A 201 -1.06 -32.96 14.02
N ASN A 202 -0.77 -33.88 13.11
CA ASN A 202 -0.11 -35.15 13.43
C ASN A 202 1.28 -34.95 14.07
N VAL A 203 2.08 -33.99 13.57
CA VAL A 203 3.39 -33.67 14.16
C VAL A 203 3.23 -33.24 15.62
N LEU A 204 2.26 -32.36 15.88
CA LEU A 204 2.02 -31.78 17.19
C LEU A 204 1.42 -32.77 18.19
N GLU A 205 0.49 -33.62 17.76
CA GLU A 205 -0.10 -34.68 18.59
C GLU A 205 0.93 -35.76 18.99
N ASN A 206 1.99 -35.93 18.20
CA ASN A 206 3.12 -36.80 18.52
C ASN A 206 4.24 -36.06 19.28
N ASN A 207 3.93 -34.96 19.97
CA ASN A 207 4.86 -34.14 20.75
C ASN A 207 6.06 -33.60 19.95
N GLY A 208 5.88 -33.43 18.64
CA GLY A 208 6.85 -32.81 17.75
C GLY A 208 6.84 -31.28 17.81
N ILE A 209 7.66 -30.67 16.96
CA ILE A 209 7.86 -29.22 16.88
C ILE A 209 7.47 -28.74 15.49
N VAL A 210 6.67 -27.68 15.41
CA VAL A 210 6.32 -26.99 14.17
C VAL A 210 6.88 -25.58 14.19
N VAL A 211 7.61 -25.16 13.15
CA VAL A 211 8.14 -23.80 13.01
C VAL A 211 7.37 -23.05 11.92
N LEU A 212 6.80 -21.90 12.28
CA LEU A 212 5.99 -21.05 11.41
C LEU A 212 6.53 -19.61 11.38
N LEU A 213 6.71 -19.08 10.16
CA LEU A 213 6.96 -17.66 9.94
C LEU A 213 5.64 -16.94 9.68
N VAL A 214 5.36 -15.87 10.43
CA VAL A 214 3.99 -15.28 10.49
C VAL A 214 3.92 -13.77 10.22
N ASP A 215 5.05 -13.13 9.97
CA ASP A 215 5.15 -11.68 9.77
C ASP A 215 5.00 -11.24 8.31
N GLU A 216 4.79 -12.17 7.37
CA GLU A 216 4.38 -11.87 5.99
C GLU A 216 2.91 -12.27 5.74
N PRO A 217 2.17 -11.52 4.91
CA PRO A 217 0.85 -11.92 4.44
C PRO A 217 0.92 -13.25 3.67
N THR A 218 0.05 -14.19 4.01
CA THR A 218 -0.09 -15.48 3.34
C THR A 218 -1.49 -15.61 2.72
N PRO A 219 -1.70 -16.50 1.73
CA PRO A 219 -3.04 -16.78 1.20
C PRO A 219 -3.92 -17.58 2.18
N THR A 220 -3.44 -17.87 3.39
CA THR A 220 -4.18 -18.60 4.41
C THR A 220 -5.06 -17.65 5.24
N PRO A 221 -6.11 -18.16 5.90
CA PRO A 221 -6.91 -17.36 6.82
C PRO A 221 -6.02 -16.59 7.81
N SER A 222 -6.28 -15.29 7.93
CA SER A 222 -5.45 -14.36 8.70
C SER A 222 -6.35 -13.45 9.54
N ALA A 223 -5.88 -13.06 10.73
CA ALA A 223 -6.51 -12.06 11.57
C ALA A 223 -5.80 -10.71 11.37
N ILE A 224 -6.55 -9.63 11.54
CA ILE A 224 -5.96 -8.29 11.68
C ILE A 224 -5.61 -8.14 13.16
N VAL A 225 -4.34 -7.84 13.44
CA VAL A 225 -3.83 -7.68 14.80
C VAL A 225 -3.11 -6.35 14.93
N PRO A 226 -3.24 -5.64 16.08
CA PRO A 226 -2.37 -4.52 16.40
C PRO A 226 -0.91 -4.96 16.41
N PHE A 227 -0.04 -4.16 15.80
CA PHE A 227 1.40 -4.39 15.75
C PHE A 227 2.10 -3.04 15.62
N PHE A 228 2.87 -2.67 16.65
CA PHE A 228 3.41 -1.32 16.83
C PHE A 228 2.30 -0.24 16.74
N ASP A 229 2.51 0.83 15.97
CA ASP A 229 1.59 1.96 15.82
C ASP A 229 0.46 1.73 14.80
N SER A 230 0.36 0.53 14.24
CA SER A 230 -0.56 0.20 13.15
C SER A 230 -1.12 -1.23 13.34
N ALA A 231 -1.61 -1.83 12.26
CA ALA A 231 -2.08 -3.21 12.26
C ALA A 231 -1.42 -4.02 11.13
N ILE A 232 -1.36 -5.34 11.28
CA ILE A 232 -0.88 -6.25 10.22
C ILE A 232 -1.85 -7.42 10.03
N LYS A 233 -1.79 -8.05 8.85
CA LYS A 233 -2.46 -9.34 8.61
C LYS A 233 -1.55 -10.47 9.07
N MET A 234 -1.92 -11.15 10.15
CA MET A 234 -1.15 -12.27 10.70
C MET A 234 -1.92 -13.60 10.52
N PRO A 235 -1.28 -14.67 10.02
CA PRO A 235 -1.93 -15.97 9.86
C PRO A 235 -2.50 -16.54 11.16
N ILE A 236 -3.75 -17.03 11.15
CA ILE A 236 -4.39 -17.62 12.36
C ILE A 236 -3.97 -19.07 12.63
N GLY A 237 -3.19 -19.66 11.72
CA GLY A 237 -2.76 -21.07 11.77
C GLY A 237 -2.14 -21.50 13.10
N PRO A 238 -1.13 -20.79 13.66
CA PRO A 238 -0.49 -21.17 14.91
C PRO A 238 -1.50 -21.32 16.07
N VAL A 239 -2.37 -20.32 16.24
CA VAL A 239 -3.38 -20.29 17.30
C VAL A 239 -4.41 -21.41 17.12
N ARG A 240 -4.92 -21.62 15.90
CA ARG A 240 -5.88 -22.70 15.64
C ARG A 240 -5.28 -24.09 15.86
N LEU A 241 -4.01 -24.30 15.48
CA LEU A 241 -3.31 -25.57 15.70
C LEU A 241 -3.04 -25.81 17.19
N ALA A 242 -2.62 -24.79 17.94
CA ALA A 242 -2.42 -24.89 19.37
C ALA A 242 -3.70 -25.33 20.08
N ARG A 243 -4.82 -24.65 19.81
CA ARG A 243 -6.13 -25.00 20.36
C ARG A 243 -6.60 -26.41 19.99
N ALA A 244 -6.37 -26.82 18.74
CA ALA A 244 -6.83 -28.12 18.24
C ALA A 244 -6.03 -29.32 18.77
N THR A 245 -4.78 -29.11 19.17
CA THR A 245 -3.85 -30.16 19.62
C THR A 245 -3.50 -30.06 21.10
N GLY A 246 -3.95 -28.98 21.75
CA GLY A 246 -3.43 -28.59 23.04
C GLY A 246 -1.95 -28.25 23.02
N SER A 247 -1.30 -27.90 21.90
CA SER A 247 0.12 -27.52 21.87
C SER A 247 0.39 -26.15 22.50
N VAL A 248 1.64 -25.88 22.88
CA VAL A 248 2.08 -24.54 23.32
C VAL A 248 2.64 -23.71 22.17
N ILE A 249 2.40 -22.40 22.18
CA ILE A 249 2.98 -21.45 21.23
C ILE A 249 4.20 -20.80 21.87
N VAL A 250 5.33 -20.78 21.17
CA VAL A 250 6.57 -20.15 21.65
C VAL A 250 6.98 -19.06 20.66
N PRO A 251 6.64 -17.79 20.94
CA PRO A 251 7.13 -16.66 20.15
C PRO A 251 8.65 -16.62 20.21
N THR A 252 9.29 -16.49 19.06
CA THR A 252 10.73 -16.71 18.92
C THR A 252 11.34 -15.68 17.98
N ILE A 253 12.57 -15.24 18.25
CA ILE A 253 13.33 -14.43 17.31
C ILE A 253 14.77 -14.94 17.17
N ALA A 254 15.25 -15.01 15.93
CA ALA A 254 16.65 -15.29 15.63
C ALA A 254 17.41 -13.99 15.39
N SER A 255 18.67 -13.94 15.83
CA SER A 255 19.56 -12.79 15.69
C SER A 255 21.00 -13.25 15.52
N TYR A 256 21.81 -12.43 14.87
CA TYR A 256 23.26 -12.54 14.84
C TYR A 256 23.86 -11.78 16.03
N GLU A 257 24.85 -12.40 16.67
CA GLU A 257 25.62 -11.85 17.78
C GLU A 257 27.08 -11.61 17.37
N ARG A 258 27.81 -10.87 18.20
CA ARG A 258 29.26 -10.68 17.99
C ARG A 258 30.00 -12.03 17.99
N GLY A 259 31.12 -12.08 17.25
CA GLY A 259 31.99 -13.27 17.25
C GLY A 259 31.42 -14.48 16.51
N ARG A 260 30.62 -14.26 15.44
CA ARG A 260 29.99 -15.31 14.61
C ARG A 260 28.95 -16.17 15.34
N LYS A 261 28.53 -15.73 16.54
CA LYS A 261 27.48 -16.41 17.29
C LYS A 261 26.11 -16.09 16.68
N MET A 262 25.22 -17.05 16.75
CA MET A 262 23.82 -16.89 16.40
C MET A 262 23.01 -17.12 17.67
N LYS A 263 21.98 -16.33 17.87
CA LYS A 263 21.16 -16.36 19.06
C LYS A 263 19.70 -16.60 18.68
N ILE A 264 19.09 -17.61 19.29
CA ILE A 264 17.65 -17.83 19.25
C ILE A 264 17.11 -17.46 20.62
N THR A 265 16.20 -16.50 20.64
CA THR A 265 15.51 -16.06 21.87
C THR A 265 14.10 -16.62 21.84
N LEU A 266 13.79 -17.49 22.80
CA LEU A 266 12.49 -18.11 23.00
C LEU A 266 11.77 -17.32 24.10
N ALA A 267 10.62 -16.74 23.78
CA ALA A 267 9.77 -16.13 24.80
C ALA A 267 9.09 -17.21 25.65
N ALA A 268 8.45 -16.80 26.75
CA ALA A 268 7.66 -17.70 27.58
C ALA A 268 6.60 -18.43 26.74
N PRO A 269 6.46 -19.77 26.87
CA PRO A 269 5.41 -20.52 26.18
C PRO A 269 4.02 -20.01 26.54
N GLN A 270 3.16 -19.93 25.53
CA GLN A 270 1.78 -19.47 25.63
C GLN A 270 0.83 -20.66 25.43
N SER A 271 0.07 -20.99 26.46
CA SER A 271 -1.00 -21.99 26.37
C SER A 271 -2.24 -21.40 25.67
N PRO A 272 -2.99 -22.23 24.90
CA PRO A 272 -4.15 -21.80 24.14
C PRO A 272 -5.44 -21.78 24.98
N ASP A 273 -5.45 -20.98 26.05
CA ASP A 273 -6.52 -20.99 27.07
C ASP A 273 -7.62 -19.93 26.83
N GLY A 274 -7.46 -19.04 25.84
CA GLY A 274 -8.31 -17.85 25.64
C GLY A 274 -9.29 -18.00 24.49
N THR A 275 -9.68 -16.88 23.87
CA THR A 275 -10.29 -16.86 22.53
C THR A 275 -9.21 -16.72 21.45
N VAL A 276 -9.53 -17.08 20.19
CA VAL A 276 -8.59 -16.93 19.06
C VAL A 276 -8.09 -15.48 18.94
N THR A 277 -8.96 -14.49 19.12
CA THR A 277 -8.61 -13.07 19.03
C THR A 277 -7.64 -12.66 20.14
N GLU A 278 -7.91 -13.04 21.39
CA GLU A 278 -7.03 -12.72 22.53
C GLU A 278 -5.65 -13.38 22.40
N GLU A 279 -5.61 -14.63 21.93
CA GLU A 279 -4.37 -15.36 21.69
C GLU A 279 -3.56 -14.74 20.55
N MET A 280 -4.21 -14.34 19.45
CA MET A 280 -3.56 -13.63 18.35
C MET A 280 -2.99 -12.27 18.80
N HIS A 281 -3.72 -11.50 19.61
CA HIS A 281 -3.23 -10.25 20.18
C HIS A 281 -2.05 -10.47 21.14
N ARG A 282 -2.11 -11.51 21.97
CA ARG A 282 -1.02 -11.86 22.89
C ARG A 282 0.24 -12.25 22.12
N LEU A 283 0.10 -13.09 21.10
CA LEU A 283 1.18 -13.49 20.21
C LEU A 283 1.82 -12.28 19.52
N ALA A 284 1.01 -11.40 18.93
CA ALA A 284 1.46 -10.20 18.25
C ALA A 284 2.27 -9.28 19.18
N ARG A 285 1.78 -9.00 20.39
CA ARG A 285 2.49 -8.18 21.40
C ARG A 285 3.85 -8.76 21.78
N THR A 286 3.95 -10.09 21.93
CA THR A 286 5.25 -10.72 22.25
C THR A 286 6.21 -10.62 21.07
N LEU A 287 5.75 -10.86 19.84
CA LEU A 287 6.58 -10.69 18.64
C LEU A 287 7.02 -9.24 18.45
N GLU A 288 6.15 -8.27 18.71
CA GLU A 288 6.47 -6.84 18.67
C GLU A 288 7.61 -6.50 19.62
N THR A 289 7.56 -6.99 20.86
CA THR A 289 8.63 -6.79 21.85
C THR A 289 9.96 -7.39 21.36
N LEU A 290 9.93 -8.60 20.80
CA LEU A 290 11.12 -9.26 20.27
C LEU A 290 11.71 -8.52 19.07
N VAL A 291 10.86 -8.11 18.12
CA VAL A 291 11.24 -7.35 16.92
C VAL A 291 11.77 -5.96 17.29
N GLY A 292 11.12 -5.25 18.21
CA GLY A 292 11.54 -3.91 18.64
C GLY A 292 12.97 -3.88 19.19
N ARG A 293 13.38 -4.94 19.93
CA ARG A 293 14.74 -5.12 20.44
C ARG A 293 15.77 -5.50 19.36
N ASN A 294 15.32 -6.07 18.24
CA ASN A 294 16.16 -6.62 17.16
C ASN A 294 15.86 -5.97 15.80
N LEU A 295 15.39 -4.72 15.78
CA LEU A 295 14.77 -4.12 14.61
C LEU A 295 15.70 -4.05 13.39
N ASN A 296 16.99 -3.84 13.60
CA ASN A 296 18.02 -3.83 12.55
C ASN A 296 18.25 -5.20 11.91
N GLN A 297 17.82 -6.28 12.56
CA GLN A 297 17.92 -7.64 12.07
C GLN A 297 16.59 -8.19 11.57
N TRP A 298 15.49 -7.43 11.67
CA TRP A 298 14.21 -7.82 11.10
C TRP A 298 14.23 -7.59 9.59
N ALA A 299 14.40 -8.67 8.82
CA ALA A 299 14.55 -8.68 7.38
C ALA A 299 13.22 -8.47 6.63
N MET A 300 12.40 -7.53 7.10
CA MET A 300 11.10 -7.23 6.51
C MET A 300 11.25 -6.28 5.33
N LEU A 301 11.32 -6.86 4.13
CA LEU A 301 11.50 -6.13 2.88
C LEU A 301 10.19 -5.86 2.14
N THR A 302 9.06 -6.26 2.72
CA THR A 302 7.72 -6.04 2.20
C THR A 302 6.99 -5.00 3.06
N SER A 303 5.96 -4.39 2.47
CA SER A 303 5.06 -3.49 3.19
C SER A 303 3.96 -4.34 3.80
N ILE A 304 3.97 -4.47 5.13
CA ILE A 304 3.04 -5.36 5.85
C ILE A 304 1.93 -4.61 6.61
N TRP A 305 2.13 -3.31 6.79
CA TRP A 305 1.20 -2.46 7.54
C TRP A 305 -0.12 -2.33 6.79
N ILE A 306 -1.18 -2.64 7.51
CA ILE A 306 -2.51 -2.13 7.25
C ILE A 306 -2.55 -0.75 7.90
N ASP A 307 -1.77 0.16 7.34
CA ASP A 307 -2.08 1.56 7.52
C ASP A 307 -3.52 1.71 7.02
N GLU A 308 -4.40 2.29 7.82
CA GLU A 308 -5.56 2.94 7.23
C GLU A 308 -4.98 3.81 6.10
N LYS A 309 -5.19 3.39 4.83
CA LYS A 309 -4.66 4.06 3.60
C LYS A 309 -4.63 5.54 3.92
N PRO A 310 -3.48 6.23 4.02
CA PRO A 310 -3.32 7.44 4.83
C PRO A 310 -4.64 8.18 4.90
N GLY A 311 -5.41 7.84 5.93
CA GLY A 311 -6.82 8.22 5.95
C GLY A 311 -6.78 9.72 5.88
N THR A 312 -7.56 10.32 4.98
CA THR A 312 -7.85 11.74 5.13
C THR A 312 -8.15 11.96 6.61
N PRO A 313 -7.30 12.70 7.35
CA PRO A 313 -7.38 12.76 8.81
C PRO A 313 -8.81 13.08 9.19
N ALA A 314 -9.46 12.28 10.03
CA ALA A 314 -10.88 12.49 10.34
C ALA A 314 -11.13 13.97 10.70
N PRO A 315 -12.19 14.60 10.17
CA PRO A 315 -12.49 15.98 10.52
C PRO A 315 -12.77 16.08 12.03
N PRO A 316 -12.56 17.26 12.65
CA PRO A 316 -13.01 17.50 14.03
C PRO A 316 -14.49 17.13 14.20
N GLU A 317 -14.88 16.78 15.43
CA GLU A 317 -16.27 16.46 15.75
C GLU A 317 -17.23 17.58 15.28
N GLY A 318 -18.37 17.18 14.70
CA GLY A 318 -19.35 18.10 14.13
C GLY A 318 -18.92 18.76 12.80
N HIS A 319 -17.79 18.37 12.21
CA HIS A 319 -17.33 18.89 10.91
C HIS A 319 -17.19 17.78 9.87
N SER A 320 -17.21 18.20 8.61
CA SER A 320 -17.03 17.36 7.43
C SER A 320 -16.04 17.99 6.45
N TYR A 321 -15.45 17.17 5.58
CA TYR A 321 -14.70 17.67 4.43
C TYR A 321 -15.56 17.69 3.18
N ALA A 322 -15.34 18.70 2.35
CA ALA A 322 -15.86 18.80 1.00
C ALA A 322 -14.74 19.02 -0.03
N ASP A 323 -14.89 18.46 -1.23
CA ASP A 323 -14.02 18.75 -2.37
C ASP A 323 -14.86 19.36 -3.49
N LEU A 324 -14.69 20.67 -3.70
CA LEU A 324 -15.61 21.48 -4.50
C LEU A 324 -15.07 21.78 -5.90
N HIS A 325 -14.01 21.08 -6.32
CA HIS A 325 -13.32 21.35 -7.57
C HIS A 325 -12.88 20.05 -8.24
N LEU A 326 -13.82 19.35 -8.87
CA LEU A 326 -13.60 18.07 -9.55
C LEU A 326 -14.08 18.13 -11.00
N HIS A 327 -13.28 17.55 -11.89
CA HIS A 327 -13.52 17.51 -13.32
C HIS A 327 -13.79 16.10 -13.80
N THR A 328 -14.61 15.98 -14.84
CA THR A 328 -15.01 14.72 -15.46
C THR A 328 -14.71 14.72 -16.96
N GLN A 329 -15.04 13.62 -17.62
CA GLN A 329 -15.00 13.53 -19.08
C GLN A 329 -15.97 14.47 -19.80
N GLY A 330 -16.86 15.15 -19.07
CA GLY A 330 -17.67 16.26 -19.59
C GLY A 330 -16.81 17.42 -20.11
N SER A 331 -15.61 17.58 -19.54
CA SER A 331 -14.62 18.59 -19.95
C SER A 331 -13.27 17.94 -20.30
N ASP A 332 -12.25 18.12 -19.47
CA ASP A 332 -10.89 17.63 -19.65
C ASP A 332 -10.40 16.70 -18.52
N GLY A 333 -11.32 16.30 -17.63
CA GLY A 333 -11.13 15.21 -16.68
C GLY A 333 -11.11 13.83 -17.35
N LEU A 334 -10.48 12.87 -16.68
CA LEU A 334 -10.32 11.49 -17.13
C LEU A 334 -11.36 10.53 -16.51
N LEU A 335 -12.05 10.94 -15.45
CA LEU A 335 -13.00 10.12 -14.71
C LEU A 335 -14.44 10.36 -15.20
N HIS A 336 -15.27 9.33 -15.09
CA HIS A 336 -16.71 9.51 -15.07
C HIS A 336 -17.14 10.10 -13.72
N ALA A 337 -18.28 10.78 -13.71
CA ALA A 337 -18.78 11.46 -12.53
C ALA A 337 -18.93 10.49 -11.33
N GLU A 338 -19.43 9.29 -11.57
CA GLU A 338 -19.68 8.25 -10.56
C GLU A 338 -18.40 7.76 -9.87
N GLU A 339 -17.27 7.74 -10.58
CA GLU A 339 -15.99 7.33 -10.02
C GLU A 339 -15.54 8.27 -8.89
N TRP A 340 -16.03 9.52 -8.87
CA TRP A 340 -15.75 10.46 -7.78
C TRP A 340 -16.51 10.15 -6.49
N ILE A 341 -17.72 9.57 -6.55
CA ILE A 341 -18.45 9.18 -5.32
C ILE A 341 -17.70 8.07 -4.60
N ASP A 342 -17.25 7.06 -5.32
CA ASP A 342 -16.49 5.95 -4.73
C ASP A 342 -15.17 6.46 -4.13
N ALA A 343 -14.50 7.38 -4.83
CA ALA A 343 -13.29 8.03 -4.35
C ALA A 343 -13.54 8.91 -3.11
N ALA A 344 -14.66 9.62 -3.03
CA ALA A 344 -15.02 10.45 -1.88
C ALA A 344 -15.24 9.62 -0.61
N ARG A 345 -15.93 8.47 -0.73
CA ARG A 345 -16.09 7.53 0.38
C ARG A 345 -14.74 7.04 0.89
N ASP A 346 -13.85 6.64 -0.02
CA ASP A 346 -12.49 6.19 0.30
C ASP A 346 -11.62 7.30 0.92
N GLY A 347 -11.88 8.56 0.56
CA GLY A 347 -11.11 9.73 1.00
C GLY A 347 -11.73 10.52 2.14
N ALA A 348 -12.73 9.99 2.85
CA ALA A 348 -13.48 10.69 3.92
C ALA A 348 -14.01 12.08 3.52
N ILE A 349 -14.35 12.25 2.24
CA ILE A 349 -14.97 13.47 1.72
C ILE A 349 -16.49 13.28 1.71
N ARG A 350 -17.20 14.13 2.44
CA ARG A 350 -18.65 14.03 2.65
C ARG A 350 -19.44 14.64 1.49
N VAL A 351 -18.99 15.81 1.00
CA VAL A 351 -19.65 16.57 -0.06
C VAL A 351 -18.68 16.79 -1.22
N ILE A 352 -19.14 16.60 -2.45
CA ILE A 352 -18.33 16.88 -3.64
C ILE A 352 -19.04 17.85 -4.58
N ALA A 353 -18.29 18.63 -5.36
CA ALA A 353 -18.83 19.35 -6.50
C ALA A 353 -18.17 18.90 -7.80
N VAL A 354 -18.98 18.70 -8.84
CA VAL A 354 -18.50 18.50 -10.22
C VAL A 354 -18.56 19.85 -10.91
N THR A 355 -17.42 20.35 -11.38
CA THR A 355 -17.23 21.72 -11.88
C THR A 355 -16.57 21.73 -13.25
N ASP A 356 -17.07 20.91 -14.17
CA ASP A 356 -16.53 20.81 -15.53
C ASP A 356 -16.42 22.19 -16.24
N HIS A 357 -15.36 22.37 -17.03
CA HIS A 357 -15.12 23.60 -17.78
C HIS A 357 -16.22 23.88 -18.80
N ASP A 358 -16.92 25.01 -18.61
CA ASP A 358 -17.98 25.51 -19.51
C ASP A 358 -19.04 24.44 -19.88
N HIS A 359 -19.25 23.44 -19.01
CA HIS A 359 -20.11 22.28 -19.25
C HIS A 359 -20.81 21.84 -17.95
N ILE A 360 -22.13 21.65 -18.00
CA ILE A 360 -22.95 21.29 -16.81
C ILE A 360 -23.77 20.01 -17.02
N GLU A 361 -23.90 19.52 -18.25
CA GLU A 361 -24.84 18.43 -18.56
C GLU A 361 -24.44 17.10 -17.91
N THR A 362 -23.14 16.81 -17.78
CA THR A 362 -22.67 15.57 -17.15
C THR A 362 -23.21 15.42 -15.72
N VAL A 363 -23.11 16.47 -14.88
CA VAL A 363 -23.66 16.41 -13.52
C VAL A 363 -25.19 16.52 -13.49
N ARG A 364 -25.80 17.27 -14.43
CA ARG A 364 -27.26 17.37 -14.55
C ARG A 364 -27.90 16.01 -14.85
N GLU A 365 -27.40 15.31 -15.85
CA GLU A 365 -27.86 13.97 -16.25
C GLU A 365 -27.68 12.97 -15.11
N TRP A 366 -26.55 13.05 -14.40
CA TRP A 366 -26.29 12.18 -13.26
C TRP A 366 -27.27 12.40 -12.12
N LYS A 367 -27.49 13.65 -11.69
CA LYS A 367 -28.47 13.95 -10.63
C LYS A 367 -29.90 13.57 -11.03
N THR A 368 -30.25 13.70 -12.30
CA THR A 368 -31.57 13.32 -12.82
C THR A 368 -31.78 11.80 -12.76
N ARG A 369 -30.74 11.03 -13.10
CA ARG A 369 -30.78 9.56 -13.10
C ARG A 369 -30.72 8.95 -11.69
N ASP A 370 -30.02 9.59 -10.75
CA ASP A 370 -29.83 9.08 -9.39
C ASP A 370 -29.90 10.21 -8.33
N PRO A 371 -31.10 10.75 -8.05
CA PRO A 371 -31.25 11.86 -7.09
C PRO A 371 -30.77 11.51 -5.68
N GLU A 372 -31.09 10.30 -5.20
CA GLU A 372 -30.76 9.85 -3.84
C GLU A 372 -29.26 9.55 -3.69
N GLY A 373 -28.65 8.88 -4.66
CA GLY A 373 -27.21 8.61 -4.65
C GLY A 373 -26.36 9.87 -4.81
N THR A 374 -26.92 10.93 -5.40
CA THR A 374 -26.27 12.22 -5.62
C THR A 374 -26.67 13.33 -4.63
N ARG A 375 -27.33 13.00 -3.52
CA ARG A 375 -27.76 13.98 -2.51
C ARG A 375 -26.63 14.82 -1.91
N HIS A 376 -25.39 14.29 -1.90
CA HIS A 376 -24.18 14.99 -1.44
C HIS A 376 -23.30 15.51 -2.59
N VAL A 377 -23.82 15.52 -3.82
CA VAL A 377 -23.13 16.03 -5.01
C VAL A 377 -23.71 17.39 -5.37
N ILE A 378 -22.86 18.40 -5.43
CA ILE A 378 -23.20 19.75 -5.84
C ILE A 378 -22.98 19.88 -7.35
N PRO A 379 -24.02 20.24 -8.12
CA PRO A 379 -23.83 20.65 -9.50
C PRO A 379 -23.09 21.99 -9.52
N GLY A 380 -22.00 22.06 -10.28
CA GLY A 380 -21.26 23.30 -10.49
C GLY A 380 -20.65 23.39 -11.86
N VAL A 381 -20.08 24.55 -12.18
CA VAL A 381 -19.42 24.81 -13.46
C VAL A 381 -18.22 25.72 -13.25
N GLU A 382 -17.12 25.45 -13.94
CA GLU A 382 -15.98 26.36 -14.01
C GLU A 382 -16.04 27.13 -15.35
N LEU A 383 -16.37 28.42 -15.27
CA LEU A 383 -16.58 29.26 -16.45
C LEU A 383 -15.30 29.98 -16.88
N THR A 384 -14.98 29.92 -18.17
CA THR A 384 -13.83 30.59 -18.76
C THR A 384 -14.15 32.04 -19.10
N ALA A 385 -13.59 32.99 -18.34
CA ALA A 385 -13.80 34.42 -18.58
C ALA A 385 -12.90 34.99 -19.70
N ARG A 386 -13.25 36.18 -20.20
CA ARG A 386 -12.44 36.90 -21.21
C ARG A 386 -11.05 37.24 -20.67
N GLY A 387 -10.01 36.80 -21.39
CA GLY A 387 -8.62 36.91 -20.97
C GLY A 387 -8.18 35.61 -20.29
N ARG A 388 -7.31 34.86 -20.97
CA ARG A 388 -7.08 33.39 -20.89
C ARG A 388 -6.67 32.77 -19.54
N ILE A 389 -6.88 33.43 -18.40
CA ILE A 389 -6.25 33.09 -17.11
C ILE A 389 -7.23 33.32 -15.94
N VAL A 390 -8.54 33.45 -16.20
CA VAL A 390 -9.52 33.68 -15.11
C VAL A 390 -10.68 32.70 -15.23
N HIS A 391 -10.85 31.93 -14.17
CA HIS A 391 -11.91 30.95 -14.02
C HIS A 391 -12.84 31.34 -12.88
N LEU A 392 -14.14 31.19 -13.10
CA LEU A 392 -15.18 31.45 -12.09
C LEU A 392 -15.94 30.15 -11.83
N GLY A 393 -15.81 29.63 -10.62
CA GLY A 393 -16.62 28.50 -10.16
C GLY A 393 -18.01 28.98 -9.74
N VAL A 394 -19.06 28.30 -10.16
CA VAL A 394 -20.43 28.55 -9.69
C VAL A 394 -21.03 27.24 -9.20
N LEU A 395 -21.49 27.23 -7.95
CA LEU A 395 -22.12 26.08 -7.30
C LEU A 395 -23.61 26.33 -7.13
N PHE A 396 -24.47 25.35 -7.40
CA PHE A 396 -25.93 25.51 -7.31
C PHE A 396 -26.51 24.63 -6.19
N SER A 397 -27.18 25.23 -5.20
CA SER A 397 -27.94 24.50 -4.18
C SER A 397 -29.31 24.05 -4.68
N GLY A 398 -29.86 24.72 -5.70
CA GLY A 398 -31.21 24.51 -6.22
C GLY A 398 -31.24 24.21 -7.71
N ALA A 399 -31.97 25.01 -8.49
CA ALA A 399 -32.16 24.80 -9.91
C ALA A 399 -30.85 24.94 -10.71
N ILE A 400 -30.54 23.94 -11.53
CA ILE A 400 -29.40 23.96 -12.44
C ILE A 400 -29.78 24.79 -13.68
N PRO A 401 -29.05 25.86 -14.04
CA PRO A 401 -29.42 26.74 -15.14
C PRO A 401 -29.51 25.98 -16.46
N SER A 402 -30.52 26.26 -17.29
CA SER A 402 -30.72 25.57 -18.58
C SER A 402 -29.70 25.98 -19.65
N THR A 403 -29.09 27.15 -19.51
CA THR A 403 -28.10 27.68 -20.45
C THR A 403 -26.93 28.30 -19.69
N LEU A 404 -25.72 28.14 -20.25
CA LEU A 404 -24.50 28.73 -19.72
C LEU A 404 -24.08 29.94 -20.58
N PRO A 405 -23.41 30.95 -19.99
CA PRO A 405 -22.75 32.00 -20.75
C PRO A 405 -21.73 31.44 -21.75
N LYS A 406 -21.48 32.19 -22.82
CA LYS A 406 -20.48 31.78 -23.82
C LYS A 406 -19.05 31.88 -23.23
N PRO A 407 -18.15 30.94 -23.56
CA PRO A 407 -16.74 31.07 -23.18
C PRO A 407 -16.15 32.40 -23.67
N GLY A 408 -15.43 33.10 -22.79
CA GLY A 408 -14.87 34.42 -23.08
C GLY A 408 -15.83 35.59 -22.84
N THR A 409 -16.96 35.37 -22.16
CA THR A 409 -17.76 36.47 -21.58
C THR A 409 -16.94 37.23 -20.52
N PRO A 410 -17.09 38.57 -20.40
CA PRO A 410 -16.36 39.35 -19.39
C PRO A 410 -16.65 38.86 -17.96
N LEU A 411 -15.61 38.84 -17.11
CA LEU A 411 -15.70 38.32 -15.74
C LEU A 411 -16.86 38.92 -14.92
N LEU A 412 -17.02 40.25 -14.95
CA LEU A 412 -18.08 40.92 -14.18
C LEU A 412 -19.48 40.54 -14.67
N ASP A 413 -19.64 40.24 -15.95
CA ASP A 413 -20.92 39.80 -16.50
C ASP A 413 -21.23 38.35 -16.11
N LEU A 414 -20.20 37.49 -15.99
CA LEU A 414 -20.35 36.15 -15.42
C LEU A 414 -20.78 36.21 -13.96
N VAL A 415 -20.21 37.11 -13.15
CA VAL A 415 -20.61 37.28 -11.75
C VAL A 415 -22.05 37.78 -11.64
N ARG A 416 -22.45 38.74 -12.48
CA ARG A 416 -23.85 39.22 -12.52
C ARG A 416 -24.82 38.12 -12.91
N TRP A 417 -24.48 37.33 -13.93
CA TRP A 417 -25.27 36.18 -14.35
C TRP A 417 -25.41 35.16 -13.21
N ALA A 418 -24.30 34.79 -12.57
CA ALA A 418 -24.30 33.81 -11.49
C ALA A 418 -25.16 34.29 -10.32
N ARG A 419 -24.97 35.53 -9.86
CA ARG A 419 -25.78 36.14 -8.77
C ARG A 419 -27.27 36.25 -9.09
N GLY A 420 -27.65 36.25 -10.36
CA GLY A 420 -29.05 36.20 -10.78
C GLY A 420 -29.72 34.84 -10.57
N ILE A 421 -28.94 33.80 -10.26
CA ILE A 421 -29.42 32.45 -9.98
C ILE A 421 -29.54 32.30 -8.47
N ASP A 422 -30.76 32.05 -8.01
CA ASP A 422 -31.07 31.89 -6.60
C ASP A 422 -30.30 30.71 -5.98
N GLY A 423 -29.76 30.93 -4.79
CA GLY A 423 -28.96 29.95 -4.07
C GLY A 423 -27.58 29.65 -4.67
N SER A 424 -27.15 30.33 -5.73
CA SER A 424 -25.80 30.13 -6.27
C SER A 424 -24.71 30.64 -5.33
N ILE A 425 -23.54 30.00 -5.37
CA ILE A 425 -22.31 30.46 -4.71
C ILE A 425 -21.27 30.73 -5.79
N VAL A 426 -20.76 31.96 -5.82
CA VAL A 426 -19.72 32.41 -6.75
C VAL A 426 -18.36 32.24 -6.11
N VAL A 427 -17.48 31.46 -6.74
CA VAL A 427 -16.15 31.13 -6.25
C VAL A 427 -15.09 31.65 -7.23
N LEU A 428 -14.13 32.42 -6.72
CA LEU A 428 -12.90 32.69 -7.46
C LEU A 428 -11.95 31.50 -7.30
N VAL A 429 -11.90 30.64 -8.32
CA VAL A 429 -11.13 29.38 -8.30
C VAL A 429 -9.67 29.60 -8.74
N HIS A 430 -8.77 28.77 -8.19
CA HIS A 430 -7.30 28.79 -8.32
C HIS A 430 -6.67 30.13 -8.77
N PRO A 431 -6.75 31.21 -7.96
CA PRO A 431 -6.27 32.55 -8.31
C PRO A 431 -4.79 32.57 -8.73
N LEU A 432 -4.55 32.73 -10.03
CA LEU A 432 -3.23 32.62 -10.66
C LEU A 432 -2.29 33.75 -10.19
N PRO A 433 -0.95 33.50 -10.15
CA PRO A 433 0.02 34.45 -9.63
C PRO A 433 -0.09 35.83 -10.27
N ILE A 434 0.18 36.87 -9.48
CA ILE A 434 0.30 38.29 -9.88
C ILE A 434 -1.03 39.00 -10.19
N LEU A 435 -2.02 38.32 -10.80
CA LEU A 435 -3.24 38.97 -11.31
C LEU A 435 -4.41 39.01 -10.30
N TRP A 436 -4.49 38.04 -9.39
CA TRP A 436 -5.65 37.86 -8.52
C TRP A 436 -5.96 39.06 -7.61
N ARG A 437 -4.95 39.80 -7.15
CA ARG A 437 -5.15 40.99 -6.31
C ARG A 437 -5.82 42.12 -7.08
N GLN A 438 -5.42 42.32 -8.33
CA GLN A 438 -6.01 43.34 -9.19
C GLN A 438 -7.44 42.95 -9.57
N GLN A 439 -7.69 41.66 -9.82
CA GLN A 439 -9.03 41.14 -10.08
C GLN A 439 -9.95 41.35 -8.89
N LEU A 440 -9.52 40.97 -7.69
CA LEU A 440 -10.31 41.11 -6.48
C LEU A 440 -10.64 42.57 -6.17
N ARG A 441 -9.67 43.48 -6.36
CA ARG A 441 -9.91 44.94 -6.28
C ARG A 441 -10.88 45.43 -7.35
N GLY A 442 -10.74 44.97 -8.60
CA GLY A 442 -11.64 45.33 -9.68
C GLY A 442 -13.08 44.88 -9.42
N MET A 443 -13.25 43.66 -8.89
CA MET A 443 -14.55 43.12 -8.46
C MET A 443 -15.11 43.92 -7.27
N ALA A 444 -14.28 44.28 -6.28
CA ALA A 444 -14.68 45.12 -5.15
C ALA A 444 -15.16 46.50 -5.61
N ASN A 445 -14.39 47.17 -6.48
CA ASN A 445 -14.75 48.48 -7.02
C ASN A 445 -16.05 48.45 -7.83
N ALA A 446 -16.37 47.31 -8.44
CA ALA A 446 -17.61 47.11 -9.18
C ALA A 446 -18.79 46.64 -8.30
N GLY A 447 -18.60 46.41 -7.00
CA GLY A 447 -19.63 45.85 -6.10
C GLY A 447 -19.97 44.37 -6.36
N LEU A 448 -19.06 43.64 -7.01
CA LEU A 448 -19.26 42.30 -7.55
C LEU A 448 -18.22 41.30 -7.00
N LEU A 449 -17.94 41.36 -5.70
CA LEU A 449 -17.08 40.37 -5.04
C LEU A 449 -17.67 38.95 -5.14
N PRO A 450 -16.83 37.90 -5.26
CA PRO A 450 -17.33 36.53 -5.15
C PRO A 450 -17.83 36.26 -3.72
N ASP A 451 -18.52 35.15 -3.50
CA ASP A 451 -18.89 34.68 -2.15
C ASP A 451 -17.71 34.00 -1.46
N ALA A 452 -16.86 33.35 -2.26
CA ALA A 452 -15.74 32.56 -1.77
C ALA A 452 -14.52 32.65 -2.70
N ILE A 453 -13.36 32.27 -2.16
CA ILE A 453 -12.11 32.16 -2.89
C ILE A 453 -11.40 30.86 -2.56
N GLU A 454 -10.91 30.19 -3.60
CA GLU A 454 -10.11 29.00 -3.45
C GLU A 454 -8.68 29.38 -3.07
N SER A 455 -8.25 28.98 -1.88
CA SER A 455 -6.93 29.35 -1.35
C SER A 455 -5.92 28.21 -1.39
N ARG A 456 -6.41 26.96 -1.35
CA ARG A 456 -5.61 25.74 -1.39
C ARG A 456 -6.07 24.86 -2.54
N PHE A 457 -5.18 24.73 -3.50
CA PHE A 457 -5.38 24.01 -4.76
C PHE A 457 -4.00 23.55 -5.27
N PRO A 458 -3.95 22.62 -6.24
CA PRO A 458 -2.69 22.21 -6.85
C PRO A 458 -1.89 23.41 -7.35
N PHE A 459 -0.58 23.42 -7.09
CA PHE A 459 0.34 24.51 -7.50
C PHE A 459 0.19 25.85 -6.74
N GLY A 460 -0.72 25.97 -5.78
CA GLY A 460 -0.83 27.15 -4.90
C GLY A 460 0.44 27.40 -4.07
N GLY A 461 1.07 26.33 -3.56
CA GLY A 461 2.30 26.41 -2.76
C GLY A 461 2.13 27.30 -1.51
N ASN A 462 3.16 28.08 -1.17
CA ASN A 462 3.16 28.95 0.02
C ASN A 462 2.23 30.18 -0.10
N ARG A 463 1.49 30.33 -1.19
CA ARG A 463 0.62 31.49 -1.44
C ARG A 463 -0.72 31.42 -0.72
N ALA A 464 -1.13 30.23 -0.26
CA ALA A 464 -2.40 30.01 0.42
C ALA A 464 -2.64 31.05 1.53
N LEU A 465 -1.68 31.23 2.44
CA LEU A 465 -1.79 32.21 3.54
C LEU A 465 -2.01 33.66 3.07
N THR A 466 -1.47 34.02 1.91
CA THR A 466 -1.65 35.37 1.35
C THR A 466 -3.05 35.54 0.76
N ILE A 467 -3.57 34.49 0.10
CA ILE A 467 -4.93 34.46 -0.43
C ILE A 467 -5.93 34.47 0.72
N GLU A 468 -5.74 33.63 1.74
CA GLU A 468 -6.57 33.56 2.95
C GLU A 468 -6.62 34.92 3.68
N ARG A 469 -5.49 35.63 3.80
CA ARG A 469 -5.49 37.00 4.38
C ARG A 469 -6.32 37.98 3.56
N ALA A 470 -6.20 37.95 2.23
CA ALA A 470 -6.98 38.83 1.38
C ALA A 470 -8.47 38.46 1.39
N ALA A 471 -8.80 37.17 1.47
CA ALA A 471 -10.17 36.69 1.64
C ALA A 471 -10.81 37.30 2.88
N ARG A 472 -10.12 37.25 4.03
CA ARG A 472 -10.59 37.87 5.28
C ARG A 472 -10.77 39.39 5.17
N ASN A 473 -9.87 40.08 4.48
CA ASN A 473 -9.99 41.53 4.27
C ASN A 473 -11.18 41.93 3.39
N HIS A 474 -11.67 41.02 2.54
CA HIS A 474 -12.81 41.23 1.66
C HIS A 474 -14.06 40.47 2.14
N ASP A 475 -14.04 39.92 3.37
CA ASP A 475 -15.13 39.13 3.95
C ASP A 475 -15.61 37.99 3.05
N LEU A 476 -14.65 37.20 2.53
CA LEU A 476 -14.89 36.06 1.64
C LEU A 476 -14.71 34.73 2.35
N ALA A 477 -15.52 33.74 1.96
CA ALA A 477 -15.34 32.37 2.44
C ALA A 477 -14.06 31.76 1.85
N ILE A 478 -13.40 30.93 2.64
CA ILE A 478 -12.13 30.32 2.27
C ILE A 478 -12.39 28.86 1.92
N LEU A 479 -12.05 28.47 0.69
CA LEU A 479 -12.26 27.11 0.18
C LEU A 479 -10.95 26.45 -0.22
N GLY A 480 -10.94 25.13 -0.16
CA GLY A 480 -9.93 24.27 -0.76
C GLY A 480 -10.56 23.25 -1.70
N GLY A 481 -9.89 22.98 -2.81
CA GLY A 481 -10.34 22.05 -3.83
C GLY A 481 -9.16 21.34 -4.49
N SER A 482 -9.35 20.06 -4.81
CA SER A 482 -8.24 19.24 -5.30
C SER A 482 -7.90 19.48 -6.77
N ASP A 483 -8.76 20.19 -7.49
CA ASP A 483 -8.68 20.39 -8.95
C ASP A 483 -8.49 19.03 -9.65
N GLY A 484 -9.37 18.10 -9.29
CA GLY A 484 -9.24 16.67 -9.57
C GLY A 484 -9.58 16.34 -11.02
N HIS A 485 -8.58 15.90 -11.80
CA HIS A 485 -8.75 15.61 -13.23
C HIS A 485 -8.38 14.17 -13.63
N LEU A 486 -7.46 13.52 -12.93
CA LEU A 486 -6.63 12.44 -13.48
C LEU A 486 -6.88 11.07 -12.87
N SER A 487 -7.11 11.00 -11.55
CA SER A 487 -7.27 9.74 -10.82
C SER A 487 -8.12 9.91 -9.56
N PRO A 488 -8.81 8.85 -9.11
CA PRO A 488 -9.58 8.86 -7.85
C PRO A 488 -8.80 9.43 -6.66
N GLY A 489 -7.55 9.02 -6.45
CA GLY A 489 -6.76 9.47 -5.29
C GLY A 489 -6.24 10.93 -5.35
N GLN A 490 -6.71 11.76 -6.27
CA GLN A 490 -6.54 13.22 -6.18
C GLN A 490 -7.52 13.86 -5.21
N ILE A 491 -8.71 13.28 -5.09
CA ILE A 491 -9.78 13.82 -4.26
C ILE A 491 -9.28 14.03 -2.83
N GLY A 492 -9.66 15.15 -2.23
CA GLY A 492 -9.27 15.49 -0.86
C GLY A 492 -7.83 15.98 -0.69
N GLY A 493 -6.95 15.92 -1.70
CA GLY A 493 -5.58 16.44 -1.58
C GLY A 493 -5.54 17.92 -1.14
N HIS A 494 -6.54 18.68 -1.54
CA HIS A 494 -6.97 19.91 -0.88
C HIS A 494 -8.49 19.84 -0.72
N ALA A 495 -9.01 20.29 0.41
CA ALA A 495 -10.42 20.20 0.73
C ALA A 495 -10.89 21.42 1.52
N THR A 496 -12.20 21.55 1.63
CA THR A 496 -12.90 22.52 2.46
C THR A 496 -13.43 21.83 3.70
N LEU A 497 -12.97 22.23 4.89
CA LEU A 497 -13.55 21.84 6.16
C LEU A 497 -14.75 22.74 6.46
N PHE A 498 -15.89 22.15 6.81
CA PHE A 498 -17.10 22.88 7.17
C PHE A 498 -17.86 22.17 8.30
N PRO A 499 -18.58 22.91 9.16
CA PRO A 499 -19.45 22.35 10.18
C PRO A 499 -20.74 21.76 9.57
N GLY A 500 -21.15 20.58 10.05
CA GLY A 500 -22.32 19.84 9.56
C GLY A 500 -21.97 18.69 8.61
N GLU A 501 -22.97 18.13 7.94
CA GLU A 501 -22.84 16.91 7.14
C GLU A 501 -23.53 16.97 5.77
N THR A 502 -24.32 18.01 5.51
CA THR A 502 -25.17 18.14 4.32
C THR A 502 -24.66 19.21 3.36
N VAL A 503 -25.21 19.23 2.15
CA VAL A 503 -24.96 20.31 1.19
C VAL A 503 -25.47 21.65 1.74
N ASP A 504 -26.63 21.65 2.39
CA ASP A 504 -27.21 22.88 2.96
C ASP A 504 -26.36 23.44 4.11
N ASP A 505 -25.80 22.57 4.95
CA ASP A 505 -24.85 22.96 5.99
C ASP A 505 -23.61 23.64 5.39
N LEU A 506 -23.06 23.06 4.31
CA LEU A 506 -21.94 23.65 3.59
C LEU A 506 -22.29 25.02 3.00
N PHE A 507 -23.43 25.16 2.31
CA PHE A 507 -23.84 26.45 1.74
C PHE A 507 -24.06 27.50 2.83
N THR A 508 -24.63 27.12 3.96
CA THR A 508 -24.78 27.99 5.14
C THR A 508 -23.42 28.39 5.68
N ALA A 509 -22.50 27.43 5.84
CA ALA A 509 -21.14 27.70 6.31
C ALA A 509 -20.37 28.62 5.36
N VAL A 510 -20.55 28.51 4.05
CA VAL A 510 -19.96 29.43 3.06
C VAL A 510 -20.54 30.84 3.23
N LYS A 511 -21.87 30.99 3.29
CA LYS A 511 -22.52 32.29 3.48
C LYS A 511 -22.11 32.96 4.79
N GLU A 512 -21.92 32.19 5.85
CA GLU A 512 -21.53 32.67 7.18
C GLU A 512 -20.01 32.68 7.41
N ARG A 513 -19.19 32.40 6.39
CA ARG A 513 -17.72 32.43 6.46
C ARG A 513 -17.10 31.48 7.49
N ARG A 514 -17.77 30.34 7.75
CA ARG A 514 -17.33 29.30 8.69
C ARG A 514 -16.53 28.16 8.05
N THR A 515 -16.11 28.30 6.79
CA THR A 515 -15.30 27.30 6.08
C THR A 515 -13.80 27.53 6.25
N GLN A 516 -13.03 26.45 6.19
CA GLN A 516 -11.56 26.51 6.19
C GLN A 516 -10.98 25.66 5.06
N ALA A 517 -9.94 26.16 4.39
CA ALA A 517 -9.20 25.36 3.43
C ALA A 517 -8.13 24.51 4.13
N VAL A 518 -8.10 23.22 3.83
CA VAL A 518 -7.13 22.26 4.38
C VAL A 518 -6.34 21.57 3.26
N THR A 519 -5.14 21.12 3.59
CA THR A 519 -4.33 20.25 2.71
C THR A 519 -4.21 18.90 3.40
N LEU A 520 -4.71 17.84 2.75
CA LEU A 520 -4.71 16.49 3.31
C LEU A 520 -3.64 15.64 2.59
N PRO A 521 -3.17 14.54 3.20
CA PRO A 521 -2.25 13.62 2.56
C PRO A 521 -2.84 13.08 1.25
N ARG A 522 -2.07 13.14 0.15
CA ARG A 522 -2.52 12.59 -1.14
C ARG A 522 -2.55 11.07 -1.10
N LEU A 523 -3.68 10.50 -1.53
CA LEU A 523 -3.90 9.06 -1.59
C LEU A 523 -3.13 8.39 -2.76
N ASP A 524 -2.91 9.11 -3.87
CA ASP A 524 -2.21 8.57 -5.05
C ASP A 524 -1.07 9.44 -5.59
N ARG A 525 -0.05 8.79 -6.17
CA ARG A 525 1.03 9.45 -6.92
C ARG A 525 0.85 9.25 -8.42
N ILE A 526 0.40 10.28 -9.11
CA ILE A 526 0.14 10.25 -10.55
C ILE A 526 1.46 10.34 -11.36
N PRO A 527 1.71 9.41 -12.31
CA PRO A 527 2.87 9.50 -13.19
C PRO A 527 2.86 10.77 -14.06
N LYS A 528 4.00 11.44 -14.22
CA LYS A 528 4.14 12.67 -15.04
C LYS A 528 3.55 12.54 -16.47
N ARG A 529 3.68 11.36 -17.08
CA ARG A 529 3.12 11.06 -18.41
C ARG A 529 1.59 11.19 -18.48
N VAL A 530 0.87 11.00 -17.37
CA VAL A 530 -0.59 11.18 -17.32
C VAL A 530 -0.94 12.65 -17.51
N TYR A 531 -0.23 13.56 -16.84
CA TYR A 531 -0.39 15.00 -17.04
C TYR A 531 -0.17 15.41 -18.50
N VAL A 532 0.89 14.90 -19.14
CA VAL A 532 1.16 15.19 -20.56
C VAL A 532 0.01 14.73 -21.47
N MET A 533 -0.51 13.52 -21.23
CA MET A 533 -1.63 13.00 -22.02
C MET A 533 -2.93 13.76 -21.75
N GLN A 534 -3.17 14.19 -20.51
CA GLN A 534 -4.33 15.01 -20.17
C GLN A 534 -4.24 16.40 -20.82
N SER A 535 -3.07 17.05 -20.83
CA SER A 535 -2.90 18.32 -21.51
C SER A 535 -3.14 18.20 -23.02
N LEU A 536 -2.68 17.11 -23.66
CA LEU A 536 -3.00 16.82 -25.06
C LEU A 536 -4.49 16.54 -25.27
N TYR A 537 -5.13 15.81 -24.35
CA TYR A 537 -6.56 15.53 -24.39
C TYR A 537 -7.42 16.81 -24.27
N SER A 538 -7.01 17.72 -23.37
CA SER A 538 -7.61 19.04 -23.15
C SER A 538 -7.41 19.96 -24.36
N TRP A 539 -6.20 20.01 -24.93
CA TRP A 539 -5.91 20.83 -26.12
C TRP A 539 -6.76 20.48 -27.35
N LEU A 540 -7.18 19.22 -27.46
CA LEU A 540 -8.05 18.76 -28.55
C LEU A 540 -9.54 19.00 -28.31
N LEU A 541 -9.96 19.39 -27.10
CA LEU A 541 -11.36 19.60 -26.75
C LEU A 541 -12.07 20.64 -27.65
N PRO A 542 -11.48 21.81 -27.96
CA PRO A 542 -12.10 22.79 -28.87
C PRO A 542 -12.26 22.27 -30.31
N LEU A 543 -11.50 21.25 -30.70
CA LEU A 543 -11.48 20.67 -32.04
C LEU A 543 -12.38 19.44 -32.16
N ARG A 544 -13.24 19.15 -31.17
CA ARG A 544 -14.10 17.95 -31.13
C ARG A 544 -15.06 17.80 -32.32
N GLY A 545 -15.35 18.89 -33.03
CA GLY A 545 -16.17 18.87 -34.26
C GLY A 545 -15.44 18.44 -35.53
N ILE A 546 -14.11 18.31 -35.51
CA ILE A 546 -13.31 17.92 -36.68
C ILE A 546 -13.27 16.38 -36.81
N PRO A 547 -13.56 15.81 -38.00
CA PRO A 547 -13.45 14.37 -38.23
C PRO A 547 -12.06 13.83 -37.84
N GLY A 548 -12.02 12.73 -37.08
CA GLY A 548 -10.77 12.12 -36.60
C GLY A 548 -10.27 12.62 -35.24
N VAL A 549 -10.70 13.80 -34.76
CA VAL A 549 -10.37 14.27 -33.41
C VAL A 549 -11.07 13.45 -32.31
N PRO A 550 -12.38 13.12 -32.41
CA PRO A 550 -13.04 12.27 -31.42
C PRO A 550 -12.36 10.90 -31.17
N PRO A 551 -12.02 10.09 -32.20
CA PRO A 551 -11.32 8.82 -31.97
C PRO A 551 -9.91 9.02 -31.38
N MET A 552 -9.19 10.09 -31.77
CA MET A 552 -7.88 10.41 -31.20
C MET A 552 -7.99 10.77 -29.71
N ARG A 553 -8.98 11.59 -29.32
CA ARG A 553 -9.27 11.92 -27.91
C ARG A 553 -9.64 10.66 -27.12
N ALA A 554 -10.45 9.76 -27.67
CA ALA A 554 -10.79 8.50 -27.03
C ALA A 554 -9.57 7.60 -26.79
N VAL A 555 -8.62 7.54 -27.74
CA VAL A 555 -7.35 6.81 -27.58
C VAL A 555 -6.48 7.43 -26.48
N LEU A 556 -6.35 8.76 -26.43
CA LEU A 556 -5.61 9.46 -25.39
C LEU A 556 -6.22 9.22 -24.02
N LEU A 557 -7.54 9.38 -23.88
CA LEU A 557 -8.28 9.10 -22.65
C LEU A 557 -8.04 7.66 -22.17
N ARG A 558 -8.21 6.66 -23.04
CA ARG A 558 -7.98 5.25 -22.71
C ARG A 558 -6.54 4.99 -22.26
N ARG A 559 -5.55 5.57 -22.94
CA ARG A 559 -4.13 5.44 -22.58
C ARG A 559 -3.82 6.14 -21.25
N ALA A 560 -4.37 7.33 -21.03
CA ALA A 560 -4.18 8.11 -19.82
C ALA A 560 -4.79 7.39 -18.61
N ARG A 561 -6.04 6.93 -18.71
CA ARG A 561 -6.72 6.13 -17.67
C ARG A 561 -5.99 4.82 -17.39
N ALA A 562 -5.62 4.05 -18.42
CA ALA A 562 -4.86 2.81 -18.22
C ALA A 562 -3.50 3.07 -17.55
N THR A 563 -2.90 4.23 -17.81
CA THR A 563 -1.62 4.63 -17.21
C THR A 563 -1.76 5.13 -15.78
N ALA A 564 -2.82 5.88 -15.47
CA ALA A 564 -3.16 6.31 -14.12
C ALA A 564 -3.48 5.08 -13.26
N GLN A 565 -4.33 4.18 -13.77
CA GLN A 565 -4.67 2.92 -13.13
C GLN A 565 -3.47 1.98 -13.00
N ARG A 566 -2.55 1.90 -13.97
CA ARG A 566 -1.28 1.14 -13.82
C ARG A 566 -0.32 1.83 -12.87
N GLY A 567 -0.35 3.16 -12.72
CA GLY A 567 0.41 3.86 -11.69
C GLY A 567 -0.03 3.47 -10.28
N GLY A 568 -1.35 3.35 -10.07
CA GLY A 568 -1.96 2.83 -8.84
C GLY A 568 -1.84 1.31 -8.66
N ARG A 569 -2.10 0.53 -9.73
CA ARG A 569 -2.05 -0.96 -9.73
C ARG A 569 -0.66 -1.56 -9.89
N GLN A 570 0.35 -0.91 -10.48
CA GLN A 570 1.74 -1.44 -10.47
C GLN A 570 2.34 -1.50 -9.06
N LYS A 571 1.64 -0.98 -8.05
CA LYS A 571 1.92 -1.24 -6.63
C LYS A 571 0.90 -2.15 -5.93
N LEU A 572 -0.27 -2.41 -6.52
CA LEU A 572 -1.29 -3.30 -5.94
C LEU A 572 -1.35 -4.71 -6.58
N LEU A 573 -0.82 -4.91 -7.79
CA LEU A 573 -0.79 -6.20 -8.50
C LEU A 573 0.45 -6.26 -9.40
N GLN A 574 1.48 -6.99 -8.96
CA GLN A 574 2.24 -7.81 -9.90
C GLN A 574 1.63 -9.23 -9.85
N PRO A 575 0.87 -9.67 -10.88
CA PRO A 575 0.60 -11.08 -11.07
C PRO A 575 1.59 -11.66 -12.09
N LEU A 576 2.22 -12.74 -11.65
CA LEU A 576 2.51 -13.97 -12.39
C LEU A 576 2.00 -13.99 -13.84
N ARG A 577 2.92 -14.03 -14.81
CA ARG A 577 2.61 -14.48 -16.17
C ARG A 577 2.78 -15.99 -16.23
N SER A 578 1.70 -16.73 -16.37
CA SER A 578 1.71 -18.03 -17.05
C SER A 578 0.69 -18.02 -18.18
N THR A 579 1.22 -18.19 -19.38
CA THR A 579 0.57 -18.49 -20.64
C THR A 579 -0.12 -19.87 -20.62
N GLY A 580 -1.29 -19.97 -21.27
CA GLY A 580 -1.91 -21.22 -21.71
C GLY A 580 -3.36 -20.96 -22.10
N THR A 581 -3.68 -20.74 -23.38
CA THR A 581 -4.14 -21.75 -24.36
C THR A 581 -5.35 -22.54 -23.85
N GLY A 582 -6.49 -22.31 -24.52
CA GLY A 582 -7.79 -22.78 -24.11
C GLY A 582 -8.04 -24.27 -24.28
N GLN A 583 -9.08 -24.73 -23.59
CA GLN A 583 -9.93 -25.80 -24.04
C GLN A 583 -11.36 -25.51 -23.57
N SER A 584 -12.26 -25.56 -24.54
CA SER A 584 -13.72 -25.50 -24.43
C SER A 584 -14.26 -26.72 -23.68
N VAL A 585 -15.19 -26.51 -22.76
CA VAL A 585 -16.16 -27.52 -22.35
C VAL A 585 -17.55 -26.90 -22.50
N GLN A 586 -18.29 -27.42 -23.47
CA GLN A 586 -19.72 -27.17 -23.65
C GLN A 586 -20.47 -27.69 -22.43
N VAL A 587 -21.32 -26.83 -21.86
CA VAL A 587 -22.45 -27.24 -21.04
C VAL A 587 -23.64 -27.35 -22.00
N SER A 588 -24.36 -28.45 -21.87
CA SER A 588 -25.64 -28.77 -22.54
C SER A 588 -26.57 -27.58 -22.69
#